data_AF-A0A177EI58-F1
#
_entry.id   AF-A0A177EI58-F1
#
_cell.length_a   1.000
_cell.length_b   1.000
_cell.length_c   1.000
_cell.angle_alpha   90.00
_cell.angle_beta   90.00
_cell.angle_gamma   90.00
#
_symmetry.space_group_name_H-M   'P 1'
#
loop_
_entity.id
_entity.type
_entity.pdbx_description
1 polymer ?
#
loop_
_entity_poly.entity_id
_entity_poly.type
_entity_poly.pdbx_seq_one_letter_code
_entity_poly.pdbx_strand_id
1 'polypeptide(L)'
;MVLGAWSVHKYFMEVVLGKREASTLSSIISPRFEYLIMRPKEHGLFVQLMDRSKSIITEHFLEKSLFKSYTATGEYAFFAIPNTKLEIRGMSALRLTTRGAVMRMVWTSEEFSFERSIYLLDQDYVSIPFTPRRTLALPIALFSRILRLAERTLEVDVEESGATISSVPEKNRITVTSTVGVAPGDPCTFNLLKYHLDRLPRIQAYSTLALDLDANGVVRMTLEGLGVLTSISMSSEVVFFNEH
;
A
#
# COMPACT_ATOMS: atom_id res chain seq x y z
N MET A 1 32.70 24.11 23.44
CA MET A 1 31.23 24.09 23.25
C MET A 1 30.99 24.44 21.79
N VAL A 2 30.89 23.43 20.92
CA VAL A 2 30.67 23.65 19.48
C VAL A 2 29.16 23.59 19.27
N LEU A 3 28.56 24.74 18.97
CA LEU A 3 27.17 24.83 18.56
C LEU A 3 27.04 24.06 17.24
N GLY A 4 26.35 22.91 17.29
CA GLY A 4 26.03 22.12 16.12
C GLY A 4 25.23 22.97 15.13
N ALA A 5 25.75 23.07 13.91
CA ALA A 5 25.02 23.61 12.78
C ALA A 5 23.75 22.76 12.60
N TRP A 6 22.59 23.36 12.90
CA TRP A 6 21.31 22.79 12.52
C TRP A 6 21.32 22.69 11.00
N SER A 7 21.31 21.47 10.47
CA SER A 7 21.15 21.26 9.04
C SER A 7 19.81 21.90 8.64
N VAL A 8 19.91 23.00 7.89
CA VAL A 8 18.76 23.53 7.15
C VAL A 8 18.28 22.36 6.31
N HIS A 9 17.11 21.82 6.65
CA HIS A 9 16.56 20.64 6.01
C HIS A 9 16.41 20.93 4.51
N LYS A 10 17.34 20.42 3.69
CA LYS A 10 17.45 20.66 2.24
C LYS A 10 16.47 19.77 1.46
N TYR A 11 15.23 19.67 1.94
CA TYR A 11 14.22 18.81 1.34
C TYR A 11 13.05 19.69 0.90
N PHE A 12 12.73 19.59 -0.37
CA PHE A 12 11.59 20.26 -0.97
C PHE A 12 10.81 19.25 -1.77
N MET A 13 9.52 19.16 -1.48
CA MET A 13 8.56 18.46 -2.29
C MET A 13 7.47 19.43 -2.67
N GLU A 14 7.10 19.44 -3.94
CA GLU A 14 5.89 20.05 -4.44
C GLU A 14 5.14 19.03 -5.30
N VAL A 15 3.91 18.72 -4.89
CA VAL A 15 3.01 17.84 -5.64
C VAL A 15 1.71 18.58 -5.89
N VAL A 16 1.24 18.57 -7.14
CA VAL A 16 -0.07 19.07 -7.52
C VAL A 16 -0.89 17.92 -8.09
N LEU A 17 -1.98 17.62 -7.39
CA LEU A 17 -2.99 16.65 -7.77
C LEU A 17 -4.19 17.39 -8.36
N GLY A 18 -4.76 16.93 -9.46
CA GLY A 18 -6.10 17.36 -9.88
C GLY A 18 -7.19 16.49 -9.28
N LYS A 19 -8.45 16.76 -9.66
CA LYS A 19 -9.65 16.05 -9.18
C LYS A 19 -9.57 14.54 -9.37
N ARG A 20 -9.07 14.08 -10.52
CA ARG A 20 -8.96 12.65 -10.82
C ARG A 20 -7.90 11.99 -9.95
N GLU A 21 -6.75 12.61 -9.83
CA GLU A 21 -5.59 12.11 -9.08
C GLU A 21 -5.88 12.09 -7.58
N ALA A 22 -6.54 13.14 -7.08
CA ALA A 22 -7.07 13.24 -5.72
C ALA A 22 -8.07 12.10 -5.43
N SER A 23 -8.99 11.82 -6.36
CA SER A 23 -9.93 10.71 -6.22
C SER A 23 -9.22 9.35 -6.18
N THR A 24 -8.20 9.13 -7.03
CA THR A 24 -7.37 7.92 -7.02
C THR A 24 -6.65 7.76 -5.68
N LEU A 25 -6.00 8.80 -5.18
CA LEU A 25 -5.34 8.76 -3.87
C LEU A 25 -6.34 8.47 -2.73
N SER A 26 -7.51 9.10 -2.77
CA SER A 26 -8.56 8.87 -1.76
C SER A 26 -9.13 7.45 -1.80
N SER A 27 -9.02 6.73 -2.92
CA SER A 27 -9.55 5.36 -3.03
C SER A 27 -8.57 4.30 -2.56
N ILE A 28 -7.27 4.60 -2.62
CA ILE A 28 -6.19 3.69 -2.19
C ILE A 28 -5.77 3.96 -0.73
N ILE A 29 -5.87 5.19 -0.25
CA ILE A 29 -5.57 5.53 1.15
C ILE A 29 -6.73 5.10 2.05
N SER A 30 -6.56 3.97 2.74
CA SER A 30 -7.57 3.49 3.69
C SER A 30 -7.57 4.36 4.95
N PRO A 31 -8.75 4.81 5.43
CA PRO A 31 -8.86 5.60 6.66
C PRO A 31 -8.54 4.79 7.93
N ARG A 32 -8.34 3.47 7.81
CA ARG A 32 -8.06 2.56 8.93
C ARG A 32 -6.60 2.58 9.39
N PHE A 33 -5.73 3.27 8.67
CA PHE A 33 -4.32 3.46 9.03
C PHE A 33 -4.14 4.76 9.83
N GLU A 34 -3.25 4.75 10.82
CA GLU A 34 -3.02 5.90 11.71
C GLU A 34 -2.15 6.97 11.05
N TYR A 35 -1.10 6.52 10.37
CA TYR A 35 -0.10 7.37 9.76
C TYR A 35 0.01 7.12 8.27
N LEU A 36 0.33 8.20 7.56
CA LEU A 36 0.70 8.18 6.17
C LEU A 36 2.11 8.73 6.05
N ILE A 37 3.01 7.93 5.48
CA ILE A 37 4.41 8.26 5.29
C ILE A 37 4.64 8.45 3.79
N MET A 38 5.04 9.66 3.40
CA MET A 38 5.34 10.02 2.02
C MET A 38 6.84 10.05 1.81
N ARG A 39 7.34 9.32 0.82
CA ARG A 39 8.75 9.34 0.41
C ARG A 39 8.84 9.76 -1.05
N PRO A 40 9.10 11.05 -1.33
CA PRO A 40 9.28 11.49 -2.70
C PRO A 40 10.57 10.91 -3.30
N LYS A 41 10.51 10.55 -4.57
CA LYS A 41 11.63 10.12 -5.41
C LYS A 41 11.58 10.85 -6.75
N GLU A 42 12.65 10.76 -7.53
CA GLU A 42 12.73 11.42 -8.83
C GLU A 42 11.61 11.00 -9.77
N HIS A 43 11.30 9.70 -9.79
CA HIS A 43 10.33 9.11 -10.72
C HIS A 43 8.89 9.05 -10.18
N GLY A 44 8.65 9.49 -8.95
CA GLY A 44 7.32 9.41 -8.35
C GLY A 44 7.33 9.48 -6.83
N LEU A 45 6.15 9.27 -6.25
CA LEU A 45 5.93 9.36 -4.81
C LEU A 45 5.60 7.98 -4.24
N PHE A 46 6.34 7.56 -3.23
CA PHE A 46 5.96 6.42 -2.40
C PHE A 46 5.07 6.90 -1.26
N VAL A 47 3.98 6.20 -1.00
CA VAL A 47 3.05 6.43 0.11
C VAL A 47 2.92 5.13 0.88
N GLN A 48 3.45 5.10 2.11
CA GLN A 48 3.35 3.97 3.01
C GLN A 48 2.27 4.24 4.06
N LEU A 49 1.40 3.25 4.24
CA LEU A 49 0.36 3.19 5.27
C LEU A 49 0.70 2.01 6.18
N MET A 50 0.75 2.26 7.47
CA MET A 50 1.11 1.25 8.46
C MET A 50 0.09 1.23 9.58
N ASP A 51 -0.31 0.02 9.98
CA ASP A 51 -1.22 -0.18 11.11
C ASP A 51 -0.44 -0.16 12.44
N ARG A 52 -1.17 0.05 13.54
CA ARG A 52 -0.55 0.15 14.88
C ARG A 52 0.19 -1.13 15.30
N SER A 53 -0.34 -2.28 14.93
CA SER A 53 0.28 -3.59 15.21
C SER A 53 1.43 -3.93 14.27
N LYS A 54 1.66 -3.15 13.21
CA LYS A 54 2.61 -3.44 12.13
C LYS A 54 2.38 -4.82 11.49
N SER A 55 1.14 -5.31 11.55
CA SER A 55 0.73 -6.60 10.97
C SER A 55 0.41 -6.46 9.49
N ILE A 56 0.17 -5.23 9.01
CA ILE A 56 -0.05 -4.92 7.60
C ILE A 56 0.56 -3.56 7.25
N ILE A 57 1.41 -3.58 6.22
CA ILE A 57 2.03 -2.38 5.64
C ILE A 57 1.65 -2.34 4.17
N THR A 58 1.03 -1.23 3.76
CA THR A 58 0.65 -0.96 2.38
C THR A 58 1.56 0.13 1.82
N GLU A 59 2.24 -0.13 0.72
CA GLU A 59 3.08 0.81 -0.01
C GLU A 59 2.49 1.05 -1.39
N HIS A 60 2.17 2.30 -1.70
CA HIS A 60 1.77 2.74 -3.02
C HIS A 60 2.93 3.49 -3.66
N PHE A 61 3.34 3.08 -4.86
CA PHE A 61 4.17 3.88 -5.74
C PHE A 61 3.28 4.56 -6.79
N LEU A 62 3.32 5.88 -6.78
CA LEU A 62 2.59 6.76 -7.69
C LEU A 62 3.59 7.34 -8.68
N GLU A 63 3.47 6.97 -9.94
CA GLU A 63 4.36 7.49 -10.98
C GLU A 63 4.25 9.01 -11.09
N LYS A 64 5.38 9.66 -11.42
CA LYS A 64 5.43 11.11 -11.66
C LYS A 64 4.42 11.58 -12.70
N SER A 65 4.16 10.74 -13.71
CA SER A 65 3.20 10.96 -14.80
C SER A 65 1.76 11.15 -14.31
N LEU A 66 1.42 10.67 -13.12
CA LEU A 66 0.10 10.84 -12.53
C LEU A 66 -0.16 12.25 -12.02
N PHE A 67 0.87 13.04 -11.72
CA PHE A 67 0.67 14.36 -11.12
C PHE A 67 0.59 15.45 -12.18
N LYS A 68 -0.23 16.48 -11.93
CA LYS A 68 -0.25 17.70 -12.77
C LYS A 68 1.08 18.43 -12.72
N SER A 69 1.70 18.45 -11.54
CA SER A 69 3.05 18.96 -11.32
C SER A 69 3.68 18.15 -10.20
N TYR A 70 4.96 17.81 -10.37
CA TYR A 70 5.72 17.07 -9.39
C TYR A 70 7.18 17.52 -9.41
N THR A 71 7.63 18.04 -8.27
CA THR A 71 9.02 18.40 -8.02
C THR A 71 9.43 17.82 -6.68
N ALA A 72 10.53 17.09 -6.65
CA ALA A 72 11.09 16.54 -5.42
C ALA A 72 12.61 16.69 -5.46
N THR A 73 13.18 17.23 -4.40
CA THR A 73 14.64 17.34 -4.23
C THR A 73 15.05 16.87 -2.84
N GLY A 74 16.25 16.30 -2.78
CA GLY A 74 16.84 15.72 -1.58
C GLY A 74 16.62 14.22 -1.49
N GLU A 75 17.73 13.47 -1.46
CA GLU A 75 17.69 12.03 -1.28
C GLU A 75 17.28 11.70 0.17
N TYR A 76 16.47 10.65 0.33
CA TYR A 76 16.09 10.04 1.61
C TYR A 76 15.12 10.81 2.52
N ALA A 77 14.50 11.91 2.07
CA ALA A 77 13.41 12.50 2.83
C ALA A 77 12.18 11.57 2.85
N PHE A 78 11.64 11.31 4.04
CA PHE A 78 10.29 10.82 4.22
C PHE A 78 9.54 11.77 5.16
N PHE A 79 8.25 11.91 4.92
CA PHE A 79 7.38 12.85 5.61
C PHE A 79 6.20 12.07 6.17
N ALA A 80 6.12 11.97 7.49
CA ALA A 80 4.98 11.32 8.13
C ALA A 80 3.97 12.36 8.60
N ILE A 81 2.70 12.08 8.36
CA ILE A 81 1.57 12.88 8.85
C ILE A 81 0.51 11.94 9.43
N PRO A 82 -0.31 12.38 10.39
CA PRO A 82 -1.48 11.60 10.77
C PRO A 82 -2.42 11.49 9.57
N ASN A 83 -2.86 10.28 9.25
CA ASN A 83 -3.72 10.00 8.09
C ASN A 83 -5.03 10.81 8.14
N THR A 84 -5.54 11.07 9.34
CA THR A 84 -6.72 11.91 9.59
C THR A 84 -6.56 13.38 9.18
N LYS A 85 -5.34 13.84 8.90
CA LYS A 85 -5.08 15.21 8.45
C LYS A 85 -5.11 15.36 6.93
N LEU A 86 -5.10 14.24 6.20
CA LEU A 86 -5.17 14.23 4.75
C LEU A 86 -6.64 14.13 4.31
N GLU A 87 -7.25 15.28 4.04
CA GLU A 87 -8.59 15.37 3.48
C GLU A 87 -8.48 15.60 1.97
N ILE A 88 -9.02 14.67 1.16
CA ILE A 88 -8.92 14.70 -0.31
C ILE A 88 -10.31 14.75 -0.99
N ARG A 89 -11.39 14.63 -0.22
CA ARG A 89 -12.75 14.54 -0.78
C ARG A 89 -13.26 15.90 -1.26
N GLY A 90 -13.92 15.89 -2.42
CA GLY A 90 -14.64 17.07 -2.95
C GLY A 90 -13.75 18.15 -3.59
N MET A 91 -12.48 17.85 -3.86
CA MET A 91 -11.50 18.86 -4.29
C MET A 91 -11.21 18.80 -5.81
N SER A 92 -10.96 19.97 -6.40
CA SER A 92 -10.57 20.10 -7.81
C SER A 92 -9.06 20.02 -8.01
N ALA A 93 -8.29 20.49 -7.02
CA ALA A 93 -6.86 20.24 -6.91
C ALA A 93 -6.36 20.29 -5.46
N LEU A 94 -5.26 19.59 -5.21
CA LEU A 94 -4.52 19.59 -3.95
C LEU A 94 -3.04 19.85 -4.24
N ARG A 95 -2.49 20.93 -3.67
CA ARG A 95 -1.07 21.23 -3.69
C ARG A 95 -0.45 20.91 -2.33
N LEU A 96 0.54 20.03 -2.31
CA LEU A 96 1.35 19.69 -1.15
C LEU A 96 2.72 20.33 -1.33
N THR A 97 3.17 21.10 -0.35
CA THR A 97 4.51 21.70 -0.36
C THR A 97 5.19 21.49 0.98
N THR A 98 6.40 20.94 1.00
CA THR A 98 7.17 20.80 2.24
C THR A 98 8.28 21.85 2.32
N ARG A 99 8.46 22.40 3.53
CA ARG A 99 9.58 23.28 3.86
C ARG A 99 10.00 23.02 5.31
N GLY A 100 11.13 22.34 5.48
CA GLY A 100 11.59 21.92 6.81
C GLY A 100 10.63 20.93 7.46
N ALA A 101 10.31 21.14 8.73
CA ALA A 101 9.42 20.28 9.52
C ALA A 101 7.92 20.53 9.30
N VAL A 102 7.54 21.31 8.28
CA VAL A 102 6.16 21.70 8.01
C VAL A 102 5.77 21.34 6.58
N MET A 103 4.58 20.76 6.45
CA MET A 103 3.90 20.58 5.17
C MET A 103 2.75 21.58 5.07
N ARG A 104 2.74 22.34 3.99
CA ARG A 104 1.64 23.22 3.57
C ARG A 104 0.76 22.44 2.59
N MET A 105 -0.53 22.45 2.85
CA MET A 105 -1.56 21.86 2.00
C MET A 105 -2.51 22.95 1.55
N VAL A 106 -2.66 23.11 0.24
CA VAL A 106 -3.59 24.06 -0.36
C VAL A 106 -4.59 23.29 -1.19
N TRP A 107 -5.86 23.44 -0.83
CA TRP A 107 -6.98 22.80 -1.50
C TRP A 107 -7.74 23.84 -2.29
N THR A 108 -8.05 23.51 -3.53
CA THR A 108 -8.84 24.38 -4.39
C THR A 108 -10.00 23.59 -4.96
N SER A 109 -11.21 24.12 -4.81
CA SER A 109 -12.41 23.71 -5.53
C SER A 109 -12.85 24.83 -6.49
N GLU A 110 -13.99 24.66 -7.15
CA GLU A 110 -14.57 25.73 -7.98
C GLU A 110 -15.09 26.90 -7.14
N GLU A 111 -15.46 26.66 -5.88
CA GLU A 111 -16.16 27.62 -5.02
C GLU A 111 -15.30 28.16 -3.87
N PHE A 112 -14.27 27.43 -3.45
CA PHE A 112 -13.44 27.82 -2.30
C PHE A 112 -11.99 27.38 -2.43
N SER A 113 -11.13 28.08 -1.70
CA SER A 113 -9.74 27.71 -1.46
C SER A 113 -9.51 27.62 0.05
N PHE A 114 -8.89 26.53 0.49
CA PHE A 114 -8.52 26.33 1.88
C PHE A 114 -7.03 26.05 1.97
N GLU A 115 -6.41 26.50 3.06
CA GLU A 115 -5.00 26.30 3.33
C GLU A 115 -4.78 25.83 4.76
N ARG A 116 -3.88 24.86 4.92
CA ARG A 116 -3.45 24.36 6.24
C ARG A 116 -1.96 24.08 6.24
N SER A 117 -1.34 24.34 7.37
CA SER A 117 0.00 23.85 7.68
C SER A 117 -0.07 22.74 8.72
N ILE A 118 0.68 21.67 8.52
CA ILE A 118 0.80 20.56 9.46
C ILE A 118 2.28 20.29 9.76
N TYR A 119 2.57 20.00 11.02
CA TYR A 119 3.89 19.54 11.40
C TYR A 119 4.10 18.10 10.94
N LEU A 120 5.30 17.85 10.43
CA LEU A 120 5.75 16.51 10.07
C LEU A 120 6.11 15.75 11.34
N LEU A 121 5.76 14.48 11.38
CA LEU A 121 6.06 13.58 12.49
C LEU A 121 7.39 12.87 12.24
N ASP A 122 8.09 12.58 13.32
CA ASP A 122 9.24 11.69 13.33
C ASP A 122 8.74 10.24 13.39
N GLN A 123 8.61 9.61 12.23
CA GLN A 123 8.19 8.21 12.07
C GLN A 123 9.04 7.55 10.99
N ASP A 124 9.62 6.40 11.32
CA ASP A 124 10.46 5.67 10.38
C ASP A 124 9.66 5.09 9.23
N TYR A 125 10.21 5.22 8.02
CA TYR A 125 9.79 4.43 6.88
C TYR A 125 10.24 2.98 7.08
N VAL A 126 9.30 2.04 7.12
CA VAL A 126 9.62 0.62 7.35
C VAL A 126 9.94 -0.05 6.02
N SER A 127 11.10 -0.72 5.94
CA SER A 127 11.40 -1.64 4.85
C SER A 127 11.34 -3.06 5.38
N ILE A 128 10.54 -3.91 4.74
CA ILE A 128 10.42 -5.33 5.10
C ILE A 128 11.32 -6.14 4.15
N PRO A 129 12.41 -6.74 4.65
CA PRO A 129 13.19 -7.71 3.89
C PRO A 129 12.24 -8.82 3.42
N PHE A 130 12.28 -9.13 2.13
CA PHE A 130 11.35 -10.08 1.54
C PHE A 130 12.01 -10.79 0.39
N THR A 131 11.94 -12.12 0.40
CA THR A 131 12.48 -12.96 -0.66
C THR A 131 11.42 -13.97 -1.03
N PRO A 132 10.72 -13.80 -2.17
CA PRO A 132 9.64 -14.68 -2.55
C PRO A 132 10.18 -16.10 -2.78
N ARG A 133 9.56 -17.09 -2.14
CA ARG A 133 9.75 -18.51 -2.43
C ARG A 133 8.67 -19.06 -3.36
N ARG A 134 7.50 -18.42 -3.38
CA ARG A 134 6.37 -18.82 -4.21
C ARG A 134 5.54 -17.61 -4.59
N THR A 135 5.03 -17.62 -5.82
CA THR A 135 4.14 -16.58 -6.35
C THR A 135 2.88 -17.22 -6.90
N LEU A 136 1.73 -16.73 -6.45
CA LEU A 136 0.40 -17.10 -6.90
C LEU A 136 -0.24 -15.91 -7.62
N ALA A 137 -0.28 -15.96 -8.95
CA ALA A 137 -1.01 -14.98 -9.74
C ALA A 137 -2.52 -15.31 -9.73
N LEU A 138 -3.36 -14.31 -9.44
CA LEU A 138 -4.81 -14.49 -9.36
C LEU A 138 -5.52 -13.47 -10.25
N PRO A 139 -6.57 -13.87 -10.98
CA PRO A 139 -7.48 -12.92 -11.62
C PRO A 139 -8.11 -11.98 -10.59
N ILE A 140 -8.01 -10.67 -10.82
CA ILE A 140 -8.56 -9.63 -9.93
C ILE A 140 -10.07 -9.80 -9.65
N ALA A 141 -10.80 -10.32 -10.65
CA ALA A 141 -12.23 -10.61 -10.56
C ALA A 141 -12.55 -11.73 -9.55
N LEU A 142 -11.66 -12.71 -9.39
CA LEU A 142 -11.79 -13.75 -8.37
C LEU A 142 -11.53 -13.19 -6.98
N PHE A 143 -10.61 -12.23 -6.85
CA PHE A 143 -10.27 -11.65 -5.55
C PHE A 143 -11.45 -10.92 -4.90
N SER A 144 -12.27 -10.22 -5.68
CA SER A 144 -13.52 -9.64 -5.17
C SER A 144 -14.51 -10.70 -4.64
N ARG A 145 -14.50 -11.92 -5.19
CA ARG A 145 -15.30 -13.04 -4.68
C ARG A 145 -14.69 -13.65 -3.42
N ILE A 146 -13.37 -13.79 -3.38
CA ILE A 146 -12.62 -14.26 -2.21
C ILE A 146 -12.88 -13.35 -1.00
N LEU A 147 -12.88 -12.02 -1.18
CA LEU A 147 -13.23 -11.09 -0.11
C LEU A 147 -14.66 -11.24 0.42
N ARG A 148 -15.60 -11.72 -0.38
CA ARG A 148 -16.98 -11.97 0.08
C ARG A 148 -17.08 -13.22 0.95
N LEU A 149 -16.15 -14.17 0.82
CA LEU A 149 -16.07 -15.33 1.71
C LEU A 149 -15.44 -15.01 3.06
N ALA A 150 -14.77 -13.86 3.17
CA ALA A 150 -13.97 -13.48 4.31
C ALA A 150 -14.79 -12.92 5.48
N GLU A 151 -15.70 -13.73 6.03
CA GLU A 151 -16.38 -13.36 7.26
C GLU A 151 -15.45 -13.42 8.49
N ARG A 152 -14.37 -14.24 8.44
CA ARG A 152 -13.38 -14.36 9.53
C ARG A 152 -11.95 -14.67 9.07
N THR A 153 -11.65 -15.90 8.67
CA THR A 153 -10.29 -16.30 8.26
C THR A 153 -10.38 -17.03 6.94
N LEU A 154 -9.46 -16.72 6.04
CA LEU A 154 -9.24 -17.48 4.82
C LEU A 154 -7.99 -18.34 5.00
N GLU A 155 -8.18 -19.65 4.93
CA GLU A 155 -7.10 -20.62 4.76
C GLU A 155 -6.80 -20.73 3.27
N VAL A 156 -5.52 -20.66 2.91
CA VAL A 156 -5.06 -20.76 1.53
C VAL A 156 -4.05 -21.90 1.45
N ASP A 157 -4.41 -22.94 0.70
CA ASP A 157 -3.54 -24.07 0.38
C ASP A 157 -3.03 -23.89 -1.05
N VAL A 158 -1.72 -23.76 -1.22
CA VAL A 158 -1.08 -23.57 -2.52
C VAL A 158 -0.32 -24.84 -2.91
N GLU A 159 -0.71 -25.41 -4.04
CA GLU A 159 -0.13 -26.61 -4.64
C GLU A 159 0.45 -26.26 -6.03
N GLU A 160 1.24 -27.17 -6.62
CA GLU A 160 1.86 -26.98 -7.94
C GLU A 160 0.87 -26.51 -9.03
N SER A 161 -0.35 -27.04 -9.01
CA SER A 161 -1.36 -26.78 -10.05
C SER A 161 -2.28 -25.57 -9.77
N GLY A 162 -2.16 -24.94 -8.60
CA GLY A 162 -3.02 -23.81 -8.22
C GLY A 162 -3.14 -23.60 -6.72
N ALA A 163 -4.26 -23.01 -6.30
CA ALA A 163 -4.54 -22.76 -4.90
C ALA A 163 -6.00 -23.04 -4.56
N THR A 164 -6.21 -23.54 -3.35
CA THR A 164 -7.51 -23.63 -2.71
C THR A 164 -7.63 -22.53 -1.67
N ILE A 165 -8.75 -21.80 -1.68
CA ILE A 165 -9.05 -20.77 -0.69
C ILE A 165 -10.34 -21.16 0.02
N SER A 166 -10.27 -21.33 1.34
CA SER A 166 -11.38 -21.79 2.17
C SER A 166 -11.67 -20.78 3.27
N SER A 167 -12.94 -20.46 3.49
CA SER A 167 -13.37 -19.69 4.65
C SER A 167 -13.55 -20.59 5.87
N VAL A 168 -13.12 -20.12 7.02
CA VAL A 168 -13.22 -20.84 8.30
C VAL A 168 -14.01 -20.00 9.31
N PRO A 169 -14.99 -20.57 10.03
CA PRO A 169 -15.34 -22.01 10.10
C PRO A 169 -16.40 -22.48 9.08
N GLU A 170 -16.97 -21.57 8.28
CA GLU A 170 -18.17 -21.83 7.46
C GLU A 170 -17.92 -22.73 6.23
N LYS A 171 -16.67 -23.14 5.99
CA LYS A 171 -16.22 -24.08 4.95
C LYS A 171 -16.65 -23.73 3.52
N ASN A 172 -17.05 -22.49 3.23
CA ASN A 172 -17.19 -22.05 1.84
C ASN A 172 -15.81 -22.07 1.18
N ARG A 173 -15.67 -22.75 0.04
CA ARG A 173 -14.40 -22.97 -0.65
C ARG A 173 -14.47 -22.44 -2.08
N ILE A 174 -13.39 -21.78 -2.50
CA ILE A 174 -13.09 -21.45 -3.89
C ILE A 174 -11.80 -22.16 -4.25
N THR A 175 -11.84 -22.99 -5.30
CA THR A 175 -10.62 -23.54 -5.89
C THR A 175 -10.23 -22.67 -7.07
N VAL A 176 -8.98 -22.23 -7.08
CA VAL A 176 -8.36 -21.48 -8.18
C VAL A 176 -7.32 -22.38 -8.82
N THR A 177 -7.65 -22.92 -10.00
CA THR A 177 -6.66 -23.58 -10.85
C THR A 177 -5.82 -22.51 -11.56
N SER A 178 -4.50 -22.69 -11.55
CA SER A 178 -3.54 -21.77 -12.15
C SER A 178 -3.70 -21.73 -13.67
N THR A 179 -4.54 -20.84 -14.19
CA THR A 179 -4.52 -20.45 -15.61
C THR A 179 -3.55 -19.31 -15.90
N VAL A 180 -3.02 -18.68 -14.84
CA VAL A 180 -2.05 -17.58 -14.91
C VAL A 180 -0.90 -17.98 -13.98
N GLY A 181 0.28 -18.19 -14.57
CA GLY A 181 1.38 -18.99 -14.02
C GLY A 181 1.64 -18.87 -12.51
N VAL A 182 1.69 -20.02 -11.84
CA VAL A 182 2.36 -20.19 -10.56
C VAL A 182 3.85 -20.32 -10.86
N ALA A 183 4.69 -19.48 -10.25
CA ALA A 183 6.13 -19.69 -10.32
C ALA A 183 6.46 -20.98 -9.53
N PRO A 184 7.32 -21.88 -10.05
CA PRO A 184 7.68 -23.10 -9.36
C PRO A 184 8.24 -22.79 -7.97
N GLY A 185 7.82 -23.57 -6.98
CA GLY A 185 8.19 -23.41 -5.58
C GLY A 185 7.53 -24.50 -4.73
N ASP A 186 7.88 -24.56 -3.44
CA ASP A 186 7.39 -25.59 -2.54
C ASP A 186 5.90 -25.39 -2.21
N PRO A 187 5.08 -26.45 -2.14
CA PRO A 187 3.70 -26.35 -1.67
C PRO A 187 3.65 -25.67 -0.29
N CYS A 188 2.61 -24.90 -0.02
CA CYS A 188 2.51 -24.20 1.26
C CYS A 188 1.07 -23.87 1.65
N THR A 189 0.87 -23.65 2.95
CA THR A 189 -0.37 -23.07 3.48
C THR A 189 -0.11 -21.74 4.16
N PHE A 190 -1.11 -20.87 4.14
CA PHE A 190 -1.10 -19.64 4.93
C PHE A 190 -2.51 -19.13 5.24
N ASN A 191 -2.59 -18.20 6.19
CA ASN A 191 -3.84 -17.63 6.66
C ASN A 191 -3.97 -16.14 6.37
N LEU A 192 -5.08 -15.72 5.78
CA LEU A 192 -5.47 -14.31 5.72
C LEU A 192 -6.59 -14.05 6.72
N LEU A 193 -6.25 -13.34 7.79
CA LEU A 193 -7.19 -12.90 8.80
C LEU A 193 -8.10 -11.80 8.24
N LYS A 194 -9.36 -11.75 8.68
CA LYS A 194 -10.30 -10.65 8.41
C LYS A 194 -9.65 -9.31 8.67
N TYR A 195 -8.86 -9.21 9.74
CA TYR A 195 -8.09 -8.03 10.09
C TYR A 195 -7.27 -7.45 8.92
N HIS A 196 -6.61 -8.30 8.13
CA HIS A 196 -5.83 -7.93 6.95
C HIS A 196 -6.75 -7.52 5.80
N LEU A 197 -7.76 -8.36 5.52
CA LEU A 197 -8.68 -8.21 4.39
C LEU A 197 -9.49 -6.91 4.47
N ASP A 198 -9.88 -6.54 5.68
CA ASP A 198 -10.58 -5.31 6.04
C ASP A 198 -9.76 -4.02 5.80
N ARG A 199 -8.45 -4.13 5.57
CA ARG A 199 -7.51 -3.01 5.37
C ARG A 199 -6.97 -2.92 3.94
N LEU A 200 -7.37 -3.84 3.07
CA LEU A 200 -6.98 -3.80 1.66
C LEU A 200 -7.59 -2.57 0.96
N PRO A 201 -6.87 -1.97 0.00
CA PRO A 201 -7.40 -0.88 -0.82
C PRO A 201 -8.56 -1.38 -1.69
N ARG A 202 -9.32 -0.45 -2.28
CA ARG A 202 -10.42 -0.82 -3.19
C ARG A 202 -9.84 -1.45 -4.47
N ILE A 203 -9.98 -2.77 -4.57
CA ILE A 203 -9.40 -3.62 -5.63
C ILE A 203 -9.89 -3.29 -7.04
N GLN A 204 -11.05 -2.64 -7.19
CA GLN A 204 -11.64 -2.29 -8.49
C GLN A 204 -10.77 -1.38 -9.36
N ALA A 205 -9.77 -0.72 -8.77
CA ALA A 205 -8.83 0.17 -9.48
C ALA A 205 -7.67 -0.57 -10.17
N TYR A 206 -7.51 -1.88 -9.94
CA TYR A 206 -6.34 -2.66 -10.35
C TYR A 206 -6.68 -3.69 -11.43
N SER A 207 -5.70 -4.01 -12.29
CA SER A 207 -5.84 -4.98 -13.37
C SER A 207 -5.16 -6.32 -13.05
N THR A 208 -4.13 -6.32 -12.22
CA THR A 208 -3.37 -7.52 -11.86
C THR A 208 -3.31 -7.72 -10.35
N LEU A 209 -3.20 -8.99 -9.92
CA LEU A 209 -2.98 -9.37 -8.53
C LEU A 209 -2.04 -10.56 -8.49
N ALA A 210 -1.00 -10.45 -7.65
CA ALA A 210 -0.13 -11.55 -7.30
C ALA A 210 0.03 -11.64 -5.78
N LEU A 211 0.12 -12.86 -5.25
CA LEU A 211 0.48 -13.14 -3.87
C LEU A 211 1.84 -13.82 -3.85
N ASP A 212 2.83 -13.12 -3.33
CA ASP A 212 4.16 -13.63 -3.07
C ASP A 212 4.27 -14.10 -1.61
N LEU A 213 4.91 -15.24 -1.41
CA LEU A 213 5.02 -15.91 -0.11
C LEU A 213 6.50 -16.06 0.25
N ASP A 214 6.86 -15.67 1.48
CA ASP A 214 8.22 -15.81 2.01
C ASP A 214 8.27 -16.81 3.18
N ALA A 215 9.46 -17.36 3.45
CA ALA A 215 9.69 -18.30 4.54
C ALA A 215 9.62 -17.70 5.95
N ASN A 216 9.64 -16.38 6.07
CA ASN A 216 9.59 -15.66 7.34
C ASN A 216 8.15 -15.36 7.79
N GLY A 217 7.14 -15.87 7.08
CA GLY A 217 5.74 -15.61 7.40
C GLY A 217 5.22 -14.28 6.86
N VAL A 218 5.76 -13.78 5.76
CA VAL A 218 5.23 -12.60 5.08
C VAL A 218 4.51 -13.02 3.81
N VAL A 219 3.26 -12.59 3.69
CA VAL A 219 2.48 -12.65 2.46
C VAL A 219 2.48 -11.26 1.85
N ARG A 220 3.04 -11.10 0.66
CA ARG A 220 3.03 -9.84 -0.08
C ARG A 220 2.04 -9.92 -1.22
N MET A 221 1.06 -9.03 -1.21
CA MET A 221 0.13 -8.83 -2.32
C MET A 221 0.61 -7.67 -3.17
N THR A 222 0.83 -7.94 -4.46
CA THR A 222 1.19 -6.92 -5.45
C THR A 222 -0.01 -6.65 -6.36
N LEU A 223 -0.37 -5.38 -6.50
CA LEU A 223 -1.47 -4.89 -7.33
C LEU A 223 -0.95 -3.81 -8.27
N GLU A 224 -1.33 -3.86 -9.54
CA GLU A 224 -0.97 -2.85 -10.53
C GLU A 224 -2.20 -2.35 -11.26
N GLY A 225 -2.29 -1.04 -11.49
CA GLY A 225 -3.33 -0.43 -12.30
C GLY A 225 -3.35 1.09 -12.22
N LEU A 226 -3.82 1.74 -13.28
CA LEU A 226 -4.01 3.20 -13.34
C LEU A 226 -2.75 4.01 -12.98
N GLY A 227 -1.55 3.53 -13.32
CA GLY A 227 -0.26 4.16 -13.00
C GLY A 227 0.14 4.07 -11.53
N VAL A 228 -0.55 3.23 -10.75
CA VAL A 228 -0.26 2.96 -9.34
C VAL A 228 0.22 1.52 -9.19
N LEU A 229 1.42 1.34 -8.66
CA LEU A 229 1.90 0.05 -8.18
C LEU A 229 1.67 -0.01 -6.67
N THR A 230 1.01 -1.05 -6.17
CA THR A 230 0.72 -1.22 -4.74
C THR A 230 1.28 -2.55 -4.26
N SER A 231 2.07 -2.50 -3.19
CA SER A 231 2.55 -3.67 -2.46
C SER A 231 1.93 -3.67 -1.07
N ILE A 232 1.38 -4.79 -0.64
CA ILE A 232 0.76 -4.95 0.68
C ILE A 232 1.45 -6.12 1.35
N SER A 233 2.28 -5.85 2.35
CA SER A 233 2.93 -6.89 3.12
C SER A 233 2.12 -7.18 4.38
N MET A 234 1.73 -8.43 4.56
CA MET A 234 0.90 -8.91 5.66
C MET A 234 1.67 -9.99 6.44
N SER A 235 1.67 -9.87 7.76
CA SER A 235 2.17 -10.94 8.64
C SER A 235 1.19 -12.11 8.60
N SER A 236 1.68 -13.31 8.35
CA SER A 236 0.89 -14.54 8.34
C SER A 236 1.75 -15.72 8.79
N GLU A 237 1.13 -16.78 9.27
CA GLU A 237 1.82 -18.05 9.45
C GLU A 237 1.87 -18.76 8.09
N VAL A 238 3.03 -18.70 7.43
CA VAL A 238 3.28 -19.40 6.16
C VAL A 238 4.04 -20.68 6.44
N VAL A 239 3.48 -21.82 6.08
CA VAL A 239 4.10 -23.14 6.28
C VAL A 239 4.41 -23.73 4.91
N PHE A 240 5.70 -23.87 4.60
CA PHE A 240 6.16 -24.58 3.41
C PHE A 240 6.32 -26.06 3.71
N PHE A 241 5.82 -26.90 2.82
CA PHE A 241 6.05 -28.33 2.82
C PHE A 241 7.21 -28.59 1.86
N ASN A 242 8.41 -28.75 2.41
CA ASN A 242 9.53 -29.22 1.60
C ASN A 242 9.24 -30.68 1.22
N GLU A 243 9.18 -30.96 -0.08
CA GLU A 243 9.53 -32.31 -0.55
C GLU A 243 11.06 -32.39 -0.49
N HIS A 244 11.58 -33.41 0.20
CA HIS A 244 13.01 -33.62 0.41
C HIS A 244 13.83 -33.68 -0.88
#